data_AF-A0A2V9CBE7-F1
#
_entry.id   AF-A0A2V9CBE7-F1
#
_cell.length_a   1.000
_cell.length_b   1.000
_cell.length_c   1.000
_cell.angle_alpha   90.00
_cell.angle_beta   90.00
_cell.angle_gamma   90.00
#
_symmetry.space_group_name_H-M   'P 1'
#
loop_
_entity.id
_entity.type
_entity.pdbx_description
1 polymer ?
#
loop_
_entity_poly.entity_id
_entity_poly.type
_entity_poly.pdbx_seq_one_letter_code
_entity_poly.pdbx_strand_id
1 'polypeptide(L)'
;MANGSTGTVLKLYGDINSDGNMVYVEYTCDTTGGNLYRNVMPFTAATKPAVTSAQILLSNIQANPGGTACFSYQQKTVGANTYVVDVSVTLTVQTQNPDPQTNQYQTETKALLNVSPRNVFEGWELASGGVTNRIQPMPATVTSLLP
;
A
#
# COMPACT_ATOMS: atom_id res chain seq x y z
N MET A 1 0.79 -16.74 0.46
CA MET A 1 2.06 -16.03 0.17
C MET A 1 2.50 -15.39 1.48
N ALA A 2 3.55 -15.90 2.12
CA ALA A 2 3.90 -15.52 3.50
C ALA A 2 4.38 -14.05 3.64
N ASN A 3 4.83 -13.44 2.54
CA ASN A 3 5.65 -12.23 2.58
C ASN A 3 5.07 -11.05 1.75
N GLY A 4 3.83 -11.18 1.26
CA GLY A 4 3.18 -10.19 0.41
C GLY A 4 2.60 -9.00 1.17
N SER A 5 1.88 -8.13 0.45
CA SER A 5 0.99 -7.14 1.04
C SER A 5 -0.19 -7.84 1.73
N THR A 6 -0.72 -7.26 2.80
CA THR A 6 -1.82 -7.79 3.62
C THR A 6 -2.90 -6.72 3.83
N GLY A 7 -3.97 -7.08 4.54
CA GLY A 7 -5.04 -6.14 4.89
C GLY A 7 -4.60 -4.90 5.67
N THR A 8 -3.45 -4.98 6.35
CA THR A 8 -2.86 -3.90 7.15
C THR A 8 -1.54 -3.38 6.60
N VAL A 9 -0.96 -4.04 5.60
CA VAL A 9 0.34 -3.65 5.03
C VAL A 9 0.26 -3.57 3.51
N LEU A 10 0.48 -2.39 2.93
CA LEU A 10 0.59 -2.19 1.49
C LEU A 10 2.06 -1.97 1.10
N LYS A 11 2.59 -2.85 0.26
CA LYS A 11 3.96 -2.77 -0.28
C LYS A 11 3.92 -2.36 -1.74
N LEU A 12 4.69 -1.33 -2.09
CA LEU A 12 4.86 -0.83 -3.44
C LEU A 12 6.36 -0.74 -3.74
N TYR A 13 6.76 -1.04 -4.98
CA TYR A 13 8.12 -0.82 -5.44
C TYR A 13 8.09 -0.32 -6.89
N GLY A 14 9.04 0.53 -7.24
CA GLY A 14 9.09 1.14 -8.56
C GLY A 14 9.74 2.52 -8.53
N ASP A 15 9.80 3.16 -9.69
CA ASP A 15 10.05 4.59 -9.80
C ASP A 15 8.75 5.34 -9.43
N ILE A 16 8.41 5.32 -8.14
CA ILE A 16 7.15 5.85 -7.61
C ILE A 16 7.09 7.38 -7.73
N ASN A 17 8.25 8.04 -7.68
CA ASN A 17 8.37 9.49 -7.74
C ASN A 17 8.58 10.01 -9.17
N SER A 18 8.74 9.11 -10.16
CA SER A 18 9.03 9.46 -11.56
C SER A 18 10.32 10.28 -11.72
N ASP A 19 11.33 9.98 -10.91
CA ASP A 19 12.62 10.69 -10.86
C ASP A 19 13.80 9.84 -11.35
N GLY A 20 13.51 8.64 -11.89
CA GLY A 20 14.51 7.68 -12.33
C GLY A 20 15.11 6.83 -11.21
N ASN A 21 14.72 7.06 -9.94
CA ASN A 21 15.18 6.27 -8.81
C ASN A 21 14.10 5.30 -8.33
N MET A 22 14.48 4.03 -8.29
CA MET A 22 13.63 2.97 -7.78
C MET A 22 13.58 3.01 -6.24
N VAL A 23 12.36 3.05 -5.70
CA VAL A 23 12.11 3.03 -4.25
C VAL A 23 11.22 1.86 -3.88
N TYR A 24 11.35 1.44 -2.63
CA TYR A 24 10.42 0.56 -1.94
C TYR A 24 9.65 1.37 -0.91
N VAL A 25 8.32 1.29 -0.97
CA VAL A 25 7.42 2.01 -0.06
C VAL A 25 6.53 1.00 0.63
N GLU A 26 6.46 1.08 1.94
CA GLU A 26 5.54 0.31 2.75
C GLU A 26 4.62 1.22 3.55
N TYR A 27 3.32 0.99 3.41
CA TYR A 27 2.32 1.57 4.29
C TYR A 27 1.89 0.54 5.31
N THR A 28 1.91 0.91 6.59
CA THR A 28 1.41 0.07 7.69
C THR A 28 0.24 0.78 8.33
N CYS A 29 -0.94 0.18 8.24
CA CYS A 29 -2.15 0.63 8.91
C CYS A 29 -2.25 -0.06 10.28
N ASP A 30 -1.96 0.70 11.33
CA ASP A 30 -2.12 0.27 12.70
C ASP A 30 -3.34 0.96 13.32
N THR A 31 -4.49 0.30 13.23
CA THR A 31 -5.74 0.78 13.82
C THR A 31 -5.76 0.66 15.34
N THR A 32 -4.82 -0.10 15.94
CA THR A 32 -4.72 -0.24 17.41
C THR A 32 -3.87 0.88 18.01
N GLY A 33 -2.73 1.19 17.39
CA GLY A 33 -1.90 2.35 17.71
C GLY A 33 -2.42 3.67 17.13
N GLY A 34 -3.46 3.61 16.28
CA GLY A 34 -4.16 4.78 15.73
C GLY A 34 -3.39 5.53 14.65
N ASN A 35 -2.49 4.86 13.94
CA ASN A 35 -1.60 5.50 12.96
C ASN A 35 -1.51 4.73 11.64
N LEU A 36 -1.43 5.50 10.56
CA LEU A 36 -0.96 5.03 9.26
C LEU A 36 0.47 5.50 9.08
N TYR A 37 1.39 4.55 8.91
CA TYR A 37 2.79 4.84 8.66
C TYR A 37 3.11 4.73 7.18
N ARG A 38 4.05 5.54 6.70
CA ARG A 38 4.67 5.43 5.38
C ARG A 38 6.18 5.36 5.52
N ASN A 39 6.74 4.20 5.24
CA ASN A 39 8.18 4.00 5.21
C ASN A 39 8.65 3.98 3.75
N VAL A 40 9.66 4.79 3.42
CA VAL A 40 10.24 4.89 2.06
C VAL A 40 11.72 4.60 2.17
N MET A 41 12.22 3.69 1.32
CA MET A 41 13.63 3.37 1.25
C MET A 41 14.09 3.10 -0.19
N PRO A 42 15.39 3.23 -0.48
CA PRO A 42 15.94 2.77 -1.76
C PRO A 42 15.62 1.28 -1.98
N PHE A 43 15.34 0.88 -3.22
CA PHE A 43 15.09 -0.54 -3.52
C PHE A 43 16.31 -1.46 -3.24
N THR A 44 17.49 -0.86 -3.12
CA THR A 44 18.77 -1.51 -2.79
C THR A 44 19.08 -1.56 -1.29
N ALA A 45 18.18 -1.06 -0.42
CA ALA A 45 18.42 -1.08 1.01
C ALA A 45 18.71 -2.51 1.50
N ALA A 46 19.80 -2.68 2.25
CA ALA A 46 20.21 -3.99 2.76
C ALA A 46 19.41 -4.44 4.00
N THR A 47 18.80 -3.49 4.71
CA THR A 47 18.02 -3.71 5.91
C THR A 47 16.79 -2.82 5.91
N LYS A 48 15.67 -3.34 6.42
CA LYS A 48 14.44 -2.57 6.61
C LYS A 48 14.47 -1.91 7.99
N PRO A 49 14.50 -0.56 8.07
CA PRO A 49 14.40 0.12 9.35
C PRO A 49 13.05 -0.16 10.01
N ALA A 50 13.04 -0.28 11.34
CA ALA A 50 11.81 -0.32 12.10
C ALA A 50 11.00 0.98 11.89
N VAL A 51 9.69 0.86 11.87
CA VAL A 51 8.79 2.01 11.77
C VAL A 51 8.82 2.78 13.09
N THR A 52 8.99 4.10 13.02
CA THR A 52 8.99 5.01 14.17
C THR A 52 7.94 6.09 14.01
N SER A 53 7.77 6.96 15.01
CA SER A 53 6.86 8.10 14.94
C SER A 53 7.19 9.08 13.82
N ALA A 54 8.44 9.13 13.34
CA ALA A 54 8.84 9.96 12.21
C ALA A 54 8.20 9.55 10.88
N GLN A 55 7.69 8.30 10.78
CA GLN A 55 7.02 7.79 9.59
C GLN A 55 5.49 7.86 9.69
N ILE A 56 4.91 8.48 10.72
CA ILE A 56 3.46 8.68 10.80
C ILE A 56 3.04 9.60 9.66
N LEU A 57 2.24 9.07 8.74
CA LEU A 57 1.64 9.83 7.65
C LEU A 57 0.28 10.40 8.07
N LEU A 58 -0.50 9.64 8.83
CA LEU A 58 -1.80 10.04 9.31
C LEU A 58 -2.05 9.44 10.69
N SER A 59 -2.48 10.27 11.63
CA SER A 59 -2.85 9.88 12.99
C SER A 59 -4.37 9.80 13.16
N ASN A 60 -4.81 9.37 14.34
CA ASN A 60 -6.22 9.20 14.70
C ASN A 60 -6.97 8.21 13.80
N ILE A 61 -6.25 7.23 13.26
CA ILE A 61 -6.85 6.13 12.52
C ILE A 61 -7.68 5.30 13.49
N GLN A 62 -8.89 4.93 13.06
CA GLN A 62 -9.79 4.04 13.77
C GLN A 62 -9.97 2.76 12.97
N ALA A 63 -10.45 1.70 13.63
CA ALA A 63 -10.89 0.50 12.94
C ALA A 63 -11.98 0.86 11.93
N ASN A 64 -11.84 0.36 10.70
CA ASN A 64 -12.88 0.59 9.70
C ASN A 64 -14.18 -0.12 10.09
N PRO A 65 -15.34 0.47 9.75
CA PRO A 65 -16.63 -0.15 9.97
C PRO A 65 -16.71 -1.57 9.39
N GLY A 66 -17.40 -2.45 10.10
CA GLY A 66 -17.60 -3.85 9.68
C GLY A 66 -16.32 -4.71 9.69
N GLY A 67 -15.22 -4.22 10.26
CA GLY A 67 -13.94 -4.94 10.28
C GLY A 67 -13.22 -4.93 8.93
N THR A 68 -13.56 -3.98 8.05
CA THR A 68 -12.97 -3.86 6.72
C THR A 68 -11.46 -3.61 6.82
N ALA A 69 -10.66 -4.37 6.06
CA ALA A 69 -9.22 -4.15 6.01
C ALA A 69 -8.86 -2.76 5.46
N CYS A 70 -7.73 -2.18 5.91
CA CYS A 70 -7.28 -0.90 5.37
C CYS A 70 -6.91 -0.98 3.89
N PHE A 71 -6.38 -2.14 3.47
CA PHE A 71 -6.00 -2.41 2.10
C PHE A 71 -6.69 -3.69 1.61
N SER A 72 -7.41 -3.59 0.50
CA SER A 72 -8.02 -4.74 -0.17
C SER A 72 -7.45 -4.87 -1.57
N TYR A 73 -7.12 -6.09 -1.99
CA TYR A 73 -6.39 -6.36 -3.22
C TYR A 73 -7.28 -7.07 -4.22
N GLN A 74 -7.47 -6.48 -5.39
CA GLN A 74 -8.06 -7.18 -6.52
C GLN A 74 -6.95 -7.93 -7.25
N GLN A 75 -7.16 -9.22 -7.43
CA GLN A 75 -6.18 -10.11 -8.06
C GLN A 75 -6.74 -10.69 -9.34
N LYS A 76 -5.86 -10.85 -10.33
CA LYS A 76 -6.16 -11.53 -11.59
C LYS A 76 -5.12 -12.62 -11.82
N THR A 77 -5.60 -13.83 -12.08
CA THR A 77 -4.74 -14.96 -12.43
C THR A 77 -4.63 -15.07 -13.95
N VAL A 78 -3.41 -15.13 -14.46
CA VAL A 78 -3.11 -15.33 -15.88
C VAL A 78 -2.10 -16.47 -16.00
N GLY A 79 -2.55 -17.61 -16.54
CA GLY A 79 -1.77 -18.85 -16.52
C GLY A 79 -1.49 -19.32 -15.09
N ALA A 80 -0.22 -19.55 -14.76
CA ALA A 80 0.21 -19.96 -13.43
C ALA A 80 0.48 -18.78 -12.47
N ASN A 81 0.36 -17.53 -12.93
CA ASN A 81 0.76 -16.35 -12.18
C ASN A 81 -0.46 -15.55 -11.70
N THR A 82 -0.41 -15.07 -10.45
CA THR A 82 -1.42 -14.19 -9.87
C THR A 82 -0.86 -12.78 -9.72
N TYR A 83 -1.58 -11.80 -10.26
CA TYR A 83 -1.20 -10.40 -10.26
C TYR A 83 -2.19 -9.59 -9.44
N VAL A 84 -1.70 -8.65 -8.62
CA VAL A 84 -2.54 -7.61 -8.03
C VAL A 84 -2.77 -6.54 -9.10
N VAL A 85 -4.01 -6.40 -9.55
CA VAL A 85 -4.39 -5.42 -10.59
C VAL A 85 -4.86 -4.11 -9.99
N ASP A 86 -5.38 -4.15 -8.77
CA ASP A 86 -5.91 -2.99 -8.08
C ASP A 86 -5.78 -3.12 -6.57
N VAL A 87 -5.61 -1.97 -5.90
CA VAL A 87 -5.70 -1.87 -4.45
C VAL A 87 -6.75 -0.83 -4.07
N SER A 88 -7.73 -1.27 -3.29
CA SER A 88 -8.67 -0.38 -2.64
C SER A 88 -8.16 -0.02 -1.24
N VAL A 89 -8.13 1.27 -0.93
CA VAL A 89 -7.67 1.80 0.36
C VAL A 89 -8.89 2.32 1.11
N THR A 90 -9.15 1.80 2.31
CA THR A 90 -10.23 2.27 3.18
C THR A 90 -9.66 2.70 4.50
N LEU A 91 -9.87 3.95 4.88
CA LEU A 91 -9.37 4.52 6.13
C LEU A 91 -10.51 5.23 6.84
N THR A 92 -10.59 5.00 8.14
CA THR A 92 -11.46 5.75 9.04
C THR A 92 -10.58 6.57 9.95
N VAL A 93 -10.83 7.88 10.01
CA VAL A 93 -10.11 8.82 10.87
C VAL A 93 -11.07 9.54 11.78
N GLN A 94 -10.64 9.78 13.00
CA GLN A 94 -11.36 10.62 13.97
C GLN A 94 -10.79 12.05 13.97
N THR A 95 -11.67 13.05 14.08
CA THR A 95 -11.25 14.45 14.22
C THR A 95 -10.39 14.62 15.46
N GLN A 96 -9.38 15.51 15.39
CA GLN A 96 -8.53 15.80 16.55
C GLN A 96 -9.26 16.58 17.65
N ASN A 97 -10.22 17.41 17.25
CA ASN A 97 -11.02 18.22 18.15
C ASN A 97 -12.49 17.77 18.08
N PRO A 98 -13.24 17.89 19.18
CA PRO A 98 -14.67 17.66 19.16
C PRO A 98 -15.36 18.71 18.28
N ASP A 99 -16.42 18.29 17.60
CA ASP A 99 -17.25 19.21 16.84
C ASP A 99 -17.89 20.25 17.77
N PRO A 100 -17.80 21.56 17.46
CA PRO A 100 -18.21 22.62 18.38
C PRO A 100 -19.73 22.72 18.60
N GLN A 101 -20.57 22.09 17.76
CA GLN A 101 -22.02 22.08 17.94
C GLN A 101 -22.49 20.88 18.77
N THR A 102 -21.94 19.71 18.48
CA THR A 102 -22.34 18.44 19.08
C THR A 102 -21.48 18.05 20.28
N ASN A 103 -20.32 18.69 20.46
CA ASN A 103 -19.27 18.34 21.45
C ASN A 103 -18.83 16.88 21.39
N GLN A 104 -18.95 16.25 20.22
CA GLN A 104 -18.54 14.87 19.98
C GLN A 104 -17.43 14.82 18.94
N TYR A 105 -16.52 13.85 19.08
CA TYR A 105 -15.56 13.55 18.03
C TYR A 105 -16.27 12.92 16.84
N GLN A 106 -16.00 13.45 15.66
CA GLN A 106 -16.57 12.94 14.42
C GLN A 106 -15.60 11.96 13.78
N THR A 107 -16.13 10.93 13.15
CA THR A 107 -15.34 9.96 12.38
C THR A 107 -15.70 10.04 10.91
N GLU A 108 -14.69 10.12 10.05
CA GLU A 108 -14.86 10.08 8.61
C GLU A 108 -14.20 8.83 8.05
N THR A 109 -14.98 8.04 7.30
CA THR A 109 -14.47 6.91 6.54
C THR A 109 -14.40 7.29 5.07
N LYS A 110 -13.22 7.15 4.47
CA LYS A 110 -13.02 7.35 3.03
C LYS A 110 -12.47 6.06 2.42
N ALA A 111 -13.12 5.62 1.36
CA ALA A 111 -12.63 4.54 0.51
C ALA A 111 -12.14 5.15 -0.81
N LEU A 112 -10.84 5.01 -1.09
CA LEU A 112 -10.29 5.24 -2.41
C LEU A 112 -10.30 3.92 -3.14
N LEU A 113 -11.20 3.83 -4.11
CA LEU A 113 -11.24 2.73 -5.07
C LEU A 113 -10.23 3.06 -6.17
N ASN A 114 -9.39 2.09 -6.51
CA ASN A 114 -8.50 2.09 -7.66
C ASN A 114 -7.12 2.74 -7.51
N VAL A 115 -6.31 2.26 -6.57
CA VAL A 115 -4.86 2.43 -6.65
C VAL A 115 -4.30 1.32 -7.54
N SER A 116 -4.37 1.52 -8.86
CA SER A 116 -3.87 0.55 -9.83
C SER A 116 -2.36 0.76 -10.07
N PRO A 117 -1.52 -0.30 -10.02
CA PRO A 117 -0.11 -0.16 -10.37
C PRO A 117 0.02 0.18 -11.86
N ARG A 118 0.63 1.32 -12.20
CA ARG A 118 0.83 1.76 -13.61
C ARG A 118 1.46 0.66 -14.49
N ASN A 119 2.31 -0.18 -13.89
CA ASN A 119 3.00 -1.27 -14.58
C ASN A 119 2.07 -2.45 -14.98
N VAL A 120 0.88 -2.59 -14.39
CA VAL A 120 -0.04 -3.69 -14.76
C VAL A 120 -0.86 -3.32 -15.99
N PHE A 121 -1.22 -2.05 -16.17
CA PHE A 121 -1.87 -1.60 -17.40
C PHE A 121 -0.88 -1.59 -18.56
N GLU A 122 0.33 -1.04 -18.36
CA GLU A 122 1.40 -1.07 -19.37
C GLU A 122 1.86 -2.51 -19.65
N GLY A 123 2.00 -3.36 -18.62
CA GLY A 123 2.27 -4.79 -18.78
C GLY A 123 1.13 -5.54 -19.49
N TRP A 124 -0.13 -5.16 -19.27
CA TRP A 124 -1.28 -5.72 -19.99
C TRP A 124 -1.33 -5.24 -21.45
N GLU A 125 -1.06 -3.97 -21.74
CA GLU A 125 -0.95 -3.44 -23.11
C GLU A 125 0.20 -4.11 -23.86
N LEU A 126 1.38 -4.23 -23.23
CA LEU A 126 2.55 -4.91 -23.78
C LEU A 126 2.29 -6.41 -23.99
N ALA A 127 1.65 -7.10 -23.04
CA ALA A 127 1.27 -8.50 -23.19
C ALA A 127 0.18 -8.71 -24.26
N SER A 128 -0.80 -7.79 -24.36
CA SER A 128 -1.84 -7.80 -25.41
C SER A 128 -1.27 -7.49 -26.79
N GLY A 129 -0.15 -6.76 -26.85
CA GLY A 129 0.67 -6.52 -28.05
C GLY A 129 1.70 -7.61 -28.36
N GLY A 130 1.72 -8.74 -27.62
CA GLY A 130 2.62 -9.87 -27.87
C GLY A 130 4.06 -9.71 -27.33
N VAL A 131 4.31 -8.71 -26.49
CA VAL A 131 5.63 -8.49 -25.85
C VAL A 131 5.71 -9.32 -24.57
N THR A 132 6.38 -10.47 -24.63
CA THR A 132 6.45 -11.45 -23.53
C THR A 132 7.61 -11.22 -22.55
N ASN A 133 8.49 -10.25 -22.79
CA ASN A 133 9.85 -10.25 -22.21
C ASN A 133 10.15 -9.13 -21.18
N ARG A 134 9.14 -8.49 -20.56
CA ARG A 134 9.39 -7.33 -19.68
C ARG A 134 8.55 -7.21 -18.39
N ILE A 135 7.94 -8.28 -17.90
CA ILE A 135 7.48 -8.25 -16.50
C ILE A 135 8.73 -8.37 -15.63
N GLN A 136 9.25 -7.24 -15.15
CA GLN A 136 10.42 -7.20 -14.27
C GLN A 136 10.05 -7.95 -12.97
N PRO A 137 10.73 -9.07 -12.64
CA PRO A 137 10.51 -9.75 -11.38
C PRO A 137 10.89 -8.83 -10.22
N MET A 138 10.29 -9.04 -9.05
CA MET A 138 10.69 -8.34 -7.83
C MET A 138 12.20 -8.47 -7.63
N PRO A 139 12.96 -7.36 -7.50
CA PRO A 139 14.39 -7.43 -7.29
C PRO A 139 14.72 -8.25 -6.02
N ALA A 140 15.78 -9.05 -6.06
CA ALA A 140 16.20 -9.89 -4.93
C ALA A 140 16.45 -9.09 -3.64
N THR A 141 16.90 -7.84 -3.77
CA THR A 141 17.07 -6.90 -2.65
C THR A 141 15.75 -6.54 -1.98
N VAL A 142 14.67 -6.42 -2.74
CA VAL A 142 13.32 -6.21 -2.18
C VAL A 142 12.83 -7.48 -1.51
N THR A 143 13.16 -8.66 -2.05
CA THR A 143 12.84 -9.94 -1.41
C THR A 143 13.49 -10.07 -0.02
N SER A 144 14.73 -9.59 0.16
CA SER A 144 15.41 -9.58 1.48
C SER A 144 14.84 -8.58 2.49
N LEU A 145 13.98 -7.65 2.05
CA LEU A 145 13.30 -6.68 2.92
C LEU A 145 11.91 -7.15 3.36
N LEU A 146 11.46 -8.31 2.88
CA LEU A 146 10.21 -8.90 3.32
C LEU A 146 10.40 -9.55 4.71
N PRO A 147 9.37 -9.52 5.59
CA PRO A 147 9.42 -10.16 6.90
C PRO A 147 9.53 -11.69 6.82
#